data_AF-A0A239FP11-F1
#
_entry.id   AF-A0A239FP11-F1
#
_cell.length_a   1.000
_cell.length_b   1.000
_cell.length_c   1.000
_cell.angle_alpha   90.00
_cell.angle_beta   90.00
_cell.angle_gamma   90.00
#
_symmetry.space_group_name_H-M   'P 1'
#
loop_
_entity.id
_entity.type
_entity.pdbx_description
1 polymer ?
#
loop_
_entity_poly.entity_id
_entity_poly.type
_entity_poly.pdbx_seq_one_letter_code
_entity_poly.pdbx_strand_id
1 'polypeptide(L)'
;MPTIIPGPDTDVPALARKLLDAADHPSEVATDTSGNTTAFVISDELAEKLGYGTVDVEEPEDGDGHVDVNGSTESVEPGNVHEDNETVEEPKRGGAGSGGEVWYAFLEDQGVEIPDDVTADDRTELIALWDAHKAAQG
;
A
#
# COMPACT_ATOMS: atom_id res chain seq x y z
N MET A 1 0.61 -16.15 -14.77
CA MET A 1 1.62 -15.08 -14.83
C MET A 1 1.15 -13.93 -13.94
N PRO A 2 1.39 -14.02 -12.63
CA PRO A 2 1.17 -12.91 -11.70
C PRO A 2 2.05 -11.70 -12.02
N THR A 3 1.59 -10.53 -11.59
CA THR A 3 2.21 -9.23 -11.86
C THR A 3 2.43 -8.47 -10.55
N ILE A 4 3.67 -8.10 -10.27
CA ILE A 4 4.07 -7.31 -9.11
C ILE A 4 4.12 -5.83 -9.53
N ILE A 5 3.29 -5.00 -8.91
CA ILE A 5 3.39 -3.54 -9.05
C ILE A 5 4.23 -3.04 -7.86
N PRO A 6 5.43 -2.46 -8.08
CA PRO A 6 6.21 -1.83 -7.02
C PRO A 6 5.50 -0.59 -6.47
N GLY A 7 5.49 -0.42 -5.15
CA GLY A 7 4.99 0.80 -4.50
C GLY A 7 5.93 1.99 -4.71
N PRO A 8 5.51 3.22 -4.37
CA PRO A 8 6.28 4.44 -4.61
C PRO A 8 7.71 4.41 -4.02
N ASP A 9 7.87 3.85 -2.83
CA ASP A 9 9.15 3.73 -2.11
C ASP A 9 9.94 2.46 -2.43
N THR A 10 9.45 1.63 -3.36
CA THR A 10 10.13 0.40 -3.75
C THR A 10 11.25 0.71 -4.74
N ASP A 11 12.50 0.42 -4.38
CA ASP A 11 13.63 0.50 -5.31
C ASP A 11 13.48 -0.53 -6.45
N VAL A 12 12.88 -0.10 -7.55
CA VAL A 12 12.61 -0.89 -8.76
C VAL A 12 13.88 -1.61 -9.26
N PRO A 13 15.09 -1.01 -9.28
CA PRO A 13 16.32 -1.71 -9.63
C PRO A 13 16.71 -2.86 -8.68
N ALA A 14 16.54 -2.71 -7.36
CA ALA A 14 16.79 -3.76 -6.39
C ALA A 14 15.74 -4.87 -6.45
N LEU A 15 14.46 -4.52 -6.66
CA LEU A 15 13.40 -5.51 -6.88
C LEU A 15 13.68 -6.33 -8.15
N ALA A 16 13.99 -5.68 -9.27
CA ALA A 16 14.36 -6.35 -10.52
C ALA A 16 15.50 -7.36 -10.32
N ARG A 17 16.55 -6.97 -9.57
CA ARG A 17 17.67 -7.86 -9.21
C ARG A 17 17.21 -9.03 -8.35
N LYS A 18 16.38 -8.79 -7.33
CA LYS A 18 15.86 -9.84 -6.43
C LYS A 18 15.00 -10.87 -7.19
N LEU A 19 14.19 -10.42 -8.15
CA LEU A 19 13.39 -11.30 -9.01
C LEU A 19 14.29 -12.12 -9.95
N LEU A 20 15.31 -11.50 -10.55
CA LEU A 20 16.27 -12.18 -11.44
C LEU A 20 17.23 -13.15 -10.72
N ASP A 21 17.52 -12.92 -9.43
CA ASP A 21 18.30 -13.82 -8.57
C ASP A 21 17.46 -15.02 -8.09
N ALA A 22 16.14 -14.82 -7.94
CA ALA A 22 15.19 -15.88 -7.60
C ALA A 22 14.72 -16.73 -8.80
N ALA A 23 14.80 -16.20 -10.03
CA ALA A 23 14.49 -16.93 -11.26
C ALA A 23 15.56 -18.00 -11.59
N ASP A 24 15.17 -19.09 -12.25
CA ASP A 24 16.13 -20.02 -12.87
C ASP A 24 16.55 -19.51 -14.25
N HIS A 25 15.63 -18.85 -14.97
CA HIS A 25 15.87 -18.28 -16.30
C HIS A 25 15.43 -16.80 -16.39
N PRO A 26 16.20 -15.93 -17.07
CA PRO A 26 15.86 -14.50 -17.19
C PRO A 26 14.59 -14.22 -18.02
N SER A 27 14.03 -15.24 -18.68
CA SER A 27 12.73 -15.18 -19.35
C SER A 27 11.52 -15.32 -18.42
N GLU A 28 11.73 -15.68 -17.15
CA GLU A 28 10.67 -15.77 -16.13
C GLU A 28 10.32 -14.42 -15.49
N VAL A 29 11.09 -13.36 -15.80
CA VAL A 29 10.90 -12.01 -15.29
C VAL A 29 10.81 -11.06 -16.48
N ALA A 30 9.62 -10.54 -16.74
CA ALA A 30 9.38 -9.50 -17.74
C ALA A 30 8.96 -8.18 -17.07
N THR A 31 9.32 -7.05 -17.68
CA THR A 31 8.89 -5.73 -17.24
C THR A 31 7.77 -5.21 -18.15
N ASP A 32 6.60 -4.92 -17.60
CA ASP A 32 5.58 -4.13 -18.29
C ASP A 32 5.67 -2.67 -17.82
N THR A 33 5.95 -1.76 -18.75
CA THR A 33 5.99 -0.31 -18.46
C THR A 33 4.77 0.34 -19.08
N SER A 34 3.74 0.52 -18.26
CA SER A 34 2.46 1.12 -18.63
C SER A 34 2.37 2.54 -18.07
N GLY A 35 2.45 3.54 -18.96
CA GLY A 35 2.43 4.96 -18.60
C GLY A 35 3.69 5.36 -17.82
N ASN A 36 3.51 5.83 -16.57
CA ASN A 36 4.60 6.18 -15.66
C ASN A 36 4.93 5.05 -14.65
N THR A 37 4.24 3.91 -14.74
CA THR A 37 4.39 2.78 -13.82
C THR A 37 5.16 1.64 -14.51
N THR A 38 6.05 0.98 -13.78
CA THR A 38 6.73 -0.25 -14.25
C THR A 38 6.39 -1.39 -13.32
N ALA A 39 5.68 -2.39 -13.84
CA ALA A 39 5.34 -3.62 -13.17
C ALA A 39 6.26 -4.77 -13.62
N PHE A 40 6.39 -5.80 -12.78
CA PHE A 40 7.12 -7.03 -13.09
C PHE A 40 6.14 -8.18 -13.27
N VAL A 41 6.00 -8.67 -14.51
CA VAL A 41 5.25 -9.89 -14.81
C VAL A 41 6.19 -11.07 -14.60
N ILE A 42 5.79 -12.02 -13.76
CA ILE A 42 6.62 -13.20 -13.43
C ILE A 42 5.88 -14.52 -13.71
N SER A 43 6.66 -15.60 -13.86
CA SER A 43 6.14 -16.97 -13.91
C SER A 43 5.37 -17.34 -12.63
N ASP A 44 4.37 -18.22 -12.75
CA ASP A 44 3.63 -18.76 -11.59
C ASP A 44 4.57 -19.44 -10.59
N GLU A 45 5.42 -20.35 -11.06
CA GLU A 45 6.39 -21.08 -10.23
C GLU A 45 7.34 -20.13 -9.46
N LEU A 46 7.71 -19.00 -10.08
CA LEU A 46 8.54 -17.97 -9.45
C LEU A 46 7.75 -17.17 -8.40
N ALA A 47 6.46 -16.94 -8.60
CA ALA A 47 5.59 -16.29 -7.62
C ALA A 47 5.25 -17.20 -6.44
N GLU A 48 4.96 -18.49 -6.67
CA GLU A 48 4.80 -19.49 -5.61
C GLU A 48 6.08 -19.56 -4.75
N LYS A 49 7.24 -19.66 -5.40
CA LYS A 49 8.58 -19.65 -4.76
C LYS A 49 8.88 -18.37 -3.94
N LEU A 50 8.22 -17.26 -4.26
CA LEU A 50 8.41 -15.95 -3.60
C LEU A 50 7.27 -15.55 -2.66
N GLY A 51 6.16 -16.31 -2.59
CA GLY A 51 4.98 -15.96 -1.81
C GLY A 51 4.07 -14.88 -2.44
N TYR A 52 4.17 -14.66 -3.75
CA TYR A 52 3.27 -13.76 -4.52
C TYR A 52 2.07 -14.49 -5.15
N GLY A 53 1.97 -15.82 -4.98
CA GLY A 53 0.81 -16.59 -5.41
C GLY A 53 -0.38 -16.38 -4.47
N THR A 54 -1.52 -15.96 -5.03
CA THR A 54 -2.83 -15.79 -4.38
C THR A 54 -2.82 -15.11 -3.01
N VAL A 55 -3.21 -13.84 -2.97
CA VAL A 55 -4.04 -13.39 -1.84
C VAL A 55 -5.33 -14.20 -1.87
N ASP A 56 -5.38 -15.23 -1.02
CA ASP A 56 -6.65 -15.69 -0.49
C ASP A 56 -7.17 -14.55 0.38
N VAL A 57 -7.96 -13.67 -0.24
CA VAL A 57 -8.86 -12.82 0.53
C VAL A 57 -9.89 -13.78 1.06
N GLU A 58 -9.79 -14.14 2.34
CA GLU A 58 -10.82 -14.89 3.05
C GLU A 58 -12.13 -14.09 2.97
N GLU A 59 -12.94 -14.40 1.96
CA GLU A 59 -14.34 -14.04 1.92
C GLU A 59 -14.98 -14.68 3.16
N PRO A 60 -15.61 -13.91 4.06
CA PRO A 60 -16.08 -14.43 5.34
C PRO A 60 -17.36 -15.25 5.16
N GLU A 61 -17.24 -16.43 4.56
CA GLU A 61 -18.31 -17.43 4.47
C GLU A 61 -18.52 -18.13 5.83
N ASP A 62 -19.74 -18.05 6.37
CA ASP A 62 -20.16 -18.72 7.60
C ASP A 62 -19.95 -20.26 7.57
N GLY A 63 -18.86 -20.75 8.18
CA GLY A 63 -18.45 -22.16 8.17
C GLY A 63 -18.16 -22.78 9.54
N ASP A 64 -19.19 -23.30 10.22
CA ASP A 64 -19.15 -23.92 11.56
C ASP A 64 -18.02 -24.97 11.78
N GLY A 65 -17.28 -24.87 12.89
CA GLY A 65 -16.00 -25.58 13.10
C GLY A 65 -15.51 -25.73 14.55
N HIS A 66 -16.38 -26.15 15.48
CA HIS A 66 -16.05 -26.54 16.87
C HIS A 66 -14.88 -27.56 16.96
N VAL A 67 -13.92 -27.56 17.91
CA VAL A 67 -13.68 -26.87 19.21
C VAL A 67 -12.14 -26.62 19.39
N ASP A 68 -11.49 -26.22 20.50
CA ASP A 68 -11.73 -26.36 21.96
C ASP A 68 -11.05 -25.24 22.81
N VAL A 69 -11.31 -25.21 24.11
CA VAL A 69 -10.98 -24.12 25.05
C VAL A 69 -9.68 -24.36 25.85
N ASN A 70 -8.76 -23.39 25.83
CA ASN A 70 -7.90 -22.98 26.96
C ASN A 70 -7.14 -21.68 26.59
N GLY A 71 -7.19 -20.57 27.33
CA GLY A 71 -8.02 -20.27 28.50
C GLY A 71 -7.43 -19.19 29.42
N SER A 72 -7.74 -17.91 29.16
CA SER A 72 -7.68 -16.82 30.15
C SER A 72 -8.37 -15.56 29.60
N THR A 73 -9.10 -14.84 30.45
CA THR A 73 -9.70 -13.54 30.12
C THR A 73 -8.78 -12.41 30.59
N GLU A 74 -8.36 -11.52 29.70
CA GLU A 74 -7.89 -10.18 30.08
C GLU A 74 -8.43 -9.15 29.09
N SER A 75 -9.06 -8.10 29.61
CA SER A 75 -9.74 -7.08 28.81
C SER A 75 -8.76 -6.02 28.33
N VAL A 76 -8.66 -5.83 27.02
CA VAL A 76 -7.83 -4.77 26.40
C VAL A 76 -8.56 -4.02 25.28
N GLU A 77 -9.68 -3.39 25.64
CA GLU A 77 -9.82 -1.97 25.30
C GLU A 77 -9.17 -1.16 26.43
N PRO A 78 -8.53 0.01 26.18
CA PRO A 78 -8.45 0.74 24.92
C PRO A 78 -7.02 0.81 24.33
N GLY A 79 -6.87 0.48 23.05
CA GLY A 79 -5.61 0.58 22.31
C GLY A 79 -5.27 2.00 21.84
N ASN A 80 -5.20 2.99 22.75
CA ASN A 80 -4.71 4.33 22.41
C ASN A 80 -3.17 4.31 22.28
N VAL A 81 -2.67 3.83 21.14
CA VAL A 81 -1.23 3.67 20.89
C VAL A 81 -0.73 4.66 19.85
N HIS A 82 -0.16 5.78 20.32
CA HIS A 82 0.69 6.72 19.57
C HIS A 82 0.01 7.39 18.35
N GLU A 83 -0.13 8.71 18.27
CA GLU A 83 0.64 9.77 18.94
C GLU A 83 2.16 9.52 18.89
N ASP A 84 2.63 8.91 17.79
CA ASP A 84 4.00 9.10 17.37
C ASP A 84 4.03 10.45 16.66
N ASN A 85 4.92 11.33 17.10
CA ASN A 85 5.13 12.62 16.47
C ASN A 85 6.10 12.42 15.29
N GLU A 86 5.79 11.43 14.45
CA GLU A 86 6.49 11.17 13.21
C GLU A 86 6.21 12.38 12.32
N THR A 87 7.27 13.05 11.85
CA THR A 87 7.13 14.31 11.12
C THR A 87 6.69 14.03 9.69
N VAL A 88 5.39 13.76 9.55
CA VAL A 88 4.71 13.34 8.33
C VAL A 88 5.22 14.14 7.12
N GLU A 89 5.98 13.47 6.23
CA GLU A 89 6.64 14.15 5.12
C GLU A 89 5.61 14.51 4.04
N GLU A 90 5.16 15.77 4.08
CA GLU A 90 4.18 16.30 3.12
C GLU A 90 4.63 16.07 1.67
N PRO A 91 3.77 15.50 0.80
CA PRO A 91 4.08 15.40 -0.61
C PRO A 91 4.40 16.79 -1.19
N LYS A 92 5.16 16.83 -2.29
CA LYS A 92 5.53 18.13 -2.88
C LYS A 92 4.25 18.85 -3.31
N ARG A 93 4.10 20.13 -2.94
CA ARG A 93 2.94 20.97 -3.33
C ARG A 93 2.97 21.42 -4.80
N GLY A 94 4.06 21.17 -5.54
CA GLY A 94 4.12 21.40 -6.99
C GLY A 94 5.42 20.88 -7.64
N GLY A 95 5.30 20.36 -8.87
CA GLY A 95 6.41 19.76 -9.64
C GLY A 95 6.21 18.27 -9.93
N ALA A 96 7.30 17.57 -10.23
CA ALA A 96 7.29 16.09 -10.31
C ALA A 96 7.29 15.49 -8.90
N GLY A 97 6.41 14.52 -8.66
CA GLY A 97 6.05 14.07 -7.30
C GLY A 97 4.98 14.96 -6.64
N SER A 98 4.15 15.64 -7.45
CA SER A 98 3.04 16.50 -7.02
C SER A 98 1.77 16.25 -7.84
N GLY A 99 1.48 14.98 -8.14
CA GLY A 99 0.15 14.58 -8.63
C GLY A 99 -0.87 14.66 -7.50
N GLY A 100 -2.16 14.85 -7.82
CA GLY A 100 -3.21 14.74 -6.82
C GLY A 100 -3.36 13.31 -6.30
N GLU A 101 -3.08 12.29 -7.13
CA GLU A 101 -2.95 10.88 -6.73
C GLU A 101 -2.00 10.67 -5.54
N VAL A 102 -0.85 11.35 -5.53
CA VAL A 102 0.13 11.27 -4.44
C VAL A 102 -0.40 11.92 -3.16
N TRP A 103 -1.17 13.01 -3.30
CA TRP A 103 -1.83 13.69 -2.18
C TRP A 103 -3.04 12.91 -1.64
N TYR A 104 -3.76 12.21 -2.51
CA TYR A 104 -4.95 11.43 -2.16
C TYR A 104 -4.54 10.19 -1.34
N ALA A 105 -3.62 9.37 -1.87
CA ALA A 105 -3.10 8.20 -1.16
C ALA A 105 -2.41 8.57 0.17
N PHE A 106 -1.75 9.73 0.22
CA PHE A 106 -1.16 10.28 1.45
C PHE A 106 -2.23 10.68 2.48
N LEU A 107 -3.34 11.29 2.06
CA LEU A 107 -4.44 11.63 2.97
C LEU A 107 -5.15 10.37 3.51
N GLU A 108 -5.33 9.34 2.68
CA GLU A 108 -5.87 8.04 3.11
C GLU A 108 -4.95 7.33 4.11
N ASP A 109 -3.65 7.27 3.84
CA ASP A 109 -2.62 6.72 4.73
C ASP A 109 -2.60 7.43 6.10
N GLN A 110 -2.72 8.75 6.09
CA GLN A 110 -2.79 9.59 7.30
C GLN A 110 -4.20 9.61 7.96
N GLY A 111 -5.15 8.81 7.48
CA GLY A 111 -6.49 8.69 8.06
C GLY A 111 -7.33 9.97 7.97
N VAL A 112 -7.04 10.86 7.03
CA VAL A 112 -7.74 12.14 6.85
C VAL A 112 -8.99 11.92 6.00
N GLU A 113 -10.15 12.36 6.51
CA GLU A 113 -11.44 12.20 5.84
C GLU A 113 -11.51 13.04 4.55
N ILE A 114 -11.42 12.38 3.38
CA ILE A 114 -11.54 13.01 2.06
C ILE A 114 -13.03 13.02 1.63
N PRO A 115 -13.62 14.17 1.24
CA PRO A 115 -14.98 14.23 0.71
C PRO A 115 -15.12 13.52 -0.65
N ASP A 116 -16.27 12.92 -0.94
CA ASP A 116 -16.54 12.22 -2.20
C ASP A 116 -16.59 13.12 -3.45
N ASP A 117 -16.73 14.43 -3.26
CA ASP A 117 -16.65 15.46 -4.32
C ASP A 117 -15.19 15.84 -4.66
N VAL A 118 -14.20 15.42 -3.85
CA VAL A 118 -12.78 15.76 -4.01
C VAL A 118 -12.00 14.55 -4.53
N THR A 119 -11.40 14.66 -5.73
CA THR A 119 -10.74 13.53 -6.40
C THR A 119 -9.22 13.66 -6.43
N ALA A 120 -8.56 12.62 -6.95
CA ALA A 120 -7.12 12.62 -7.24
C ALA A 120 -6.66 13.60 -8.35
N ASP A 121 -7.57 14.32 -9.03
CA ASP A 121 -7.21 15.48 -9.88
C ASP A 121 -7.17 16.79 -9.06
N ASP A 122 -8.01 16.87 -8.01
CA ASP A 122 -8.27 18.05 -7.17
C ASP A 122 -7.19 18.31 -6.11
N ARG A 123 -5.91 18.20 -6.51
CA ARG A 123 -4.73 18.39 -5.64
C ARG A 123 -4.79 19.66 -4.78
N THR A 124 -5.41 20.72 -5.26
CA THR A 124 -5.53 21.98 -4.51
C THR A 124 -6.44 21.83 -3.28
N GLU A 125 -7.55 21.10 -3.42
CA GLU A 125 -8.46 20.77 -2.32
C GLU A 125 -7.80 19.78 -1.37
N LEU A 126 -7.10 18.75 -1.88
CA LEU A 126 -6.35 17.79 -1.08
C LEU A 126 -5.26 18.48 -0.22
N ILE A 127 -4.51 19.44 -0.79
CA ILE A 127 -3.55 20.27 -0.03
C ILE A 127 -4.27 21.11 1.04
N ALA A 128 -5.46 21.64 0.75
CA ALA A 128 -6.24 22.45 1.69
C ALA A 128 -6.83 21.61 2.84
N LEU A 129 -7.30 20.38 2.57
CA LEU A 129 -7.71 19.40 3.57
C LEU A 129 -6.57 19.08 4.54
N TRP A 130 -5.36 18.84 4.02
CA TRP A 130 -4.19 18.60 4.86
C TRP A 130 -3.78 19.82 5.70
N ASP A 131 -3.80 21.03 5.13
CA ASP A 131 -3.50 22.26 5.87
C ASP A 131 -4.51 22.50 6.99
N ALA A 132 -5.80 22.25 6.73
CA ALA A 132 -6.88 22.33 7.71
C ALA A 132 -6.79 21.24 8.79
N HIS A 133 -6.42 20.01 8.42
CA HIS A 133 -6.22 18.90 9.36
C HIS A 133 -5.08 19.20 10.34
N LYS A 134 -3.92 19.63 9.85
CA LYS A 134 -2.80 20.09 10.70
C LYS A 134 -3.20 21.28 11.58
N ALA A 135 -3.99 22.22 11.05
CA ALA A 135 -4.50 23.37 11.82
C ALA A 135 -5.54 22.99 12.89
N ALA A 136 -6.05 21.75 12.90
CA ALA A 136 -6.90 21.21 13.96
C ALA A 136 -6.13 20.39 15.01
N GLN A 137 -4.87 20.00 14.73
CA GLN A 137 -3.99 19.30 15.67
C GLN A 137 -3.10 20.24 16.53
N GLY A 138 -3.12 21.57 16.27
CA GLY A 138 -2.21 22.56 16.89
C GLY A 138 -2.90 23.66 17.73
#